data_AF-A0AAX4JBV5-F1
#
_entry.id   AF-A0AAX4JBV5-F1
#
_cell.length_a   1.000
_cell.length_b   1.000
_cell.length_c   1.000
_cell.angle_alpha   90.00
_cell.angle_beta   90.00
_cell.angle_gamma   90.00
#
_symmetry.space_group_name_H-M   'P 1'
#
loop_
_entity.id
_entity.type
_entity.pdbx_description
1 polymer ?
#
loop_
_entity_poly.entity_id
_entity_poly.type
_entity_poly.pdbx_seq_one_letter_code
_entity_poly.pdbx_strand_id
1 'polypeptide(L)'
;MGITTNLVKLVLFSQMFLFTLLILPIPKYLKHFIINSLCNSKSFTPLLHLLYVIFTMILIMFIDALLKLTRFHSYDLVYHTERNLYLTGFTLYLGMIFKIFVNMLNTLYKEEESVKILKKQISNNQTFVDSMINKDEVIRDLKKTIVSNEIMIKQLKNNQGEYNALSEKYNELLMKIKRENKKSK
;
A
#
# COMPACT_ATOMS: atom_id res chain seq x y z
N MET A 1 52.16 -12.41 6.86
CA MET A 1 51.00 -11.62 6.39
C MET A 1 50.80 -10.46 7.35
N GLY A 2 50.67 -9.23 6.84
CA GLY A 2 50.57 -8.03 7.69
C GLY A 2 49.24 -7.96 8.45
N ILE A 3 49.23 -7.30 9.61
CA ILE A 3 48.04 -7.07 10.45
C ILE A 3 46.90 -6.45 9.62
N THR A 4 47.23 -5.53 8.72
CA THR A 4 46.29 -4.91 7.78
C THR A 4 45.60 -5.92 6.87
N THR A 5 46.32 -6.90 6.31
CA THR A 5 45.74 -7.93 5.43
C THR A 5 44.78 -8.85 6.17
N ASN A 6 45.04 -9.14 7.44
CA ASN A 6 44.13 -9.95 8.26
C ASN A 6 42.85 -9.20 8.61
N LEU A 7 42.93 -7.89 8.86
CA LEU A 7 41.77 -7.03 9.06
C LEU A 7 40.88 -7.01 7.82
N VAL A 8 41.46 -6.81 6.62
CA VAL A 8 40.69 -6.82 5.36
C VAL A 8 40.00 -8.17 5.15
N LYS A 9 40.67 -9.29 5.41
CA LYS A 9 40.04 -10.62 5.34
C LYS A 9 38.88 -10.77 6.30
N LEU A 10 39.03 -10.32 7.54
CA LEU A 10 37.96 -10.40 8.55
C LEU A 10 36.74 -9.59 8.12
N VAL A 11 36.96 -8.37 7.61
CA VAL A 11 35.89 -7.53 7.04
C VAL A 11 35.21 -8.25 5.88
N LEU A 12 35.99 -8.86 4.98
CA LEU A 12 35.45 -9.59 3.84
C LEU A 12 34.59 -10.79 4.27
N PHE A 13 35.10 -11.64 5.17
CA PHE A 13 34.34 -12.79 5.67
C PHE A 13 33.04 -12.36 6.37
N SER A 14 33.09 -11.28 7.15
CA SER A 14 31.90 -10.70 7.77
C SER A 14 30.88 -10.23 6.73
N GLN A 15 31.33 -9.56 5.67
CA GLN A 15 30.45 -9.12 4.58
C GLN A 15 29.85 -10.30 3.82
N MET A 16 30.64 -11.32 3.50
CA MET A 16 30.14 -12.53 2.81
C MET A 16 29.10 -13.24 3.66
N PHE A 17 29.34 -13.36 4.97
CA PHE A 17 28.38 -13.94 5.90
C PHE A 17 27.08 -13.13 5.96
N LEU A 18 27.17 -11.81 6.14
CA LEU A 18 26.00 -10.92 6.17
C LEU A 18 25.22 -10.95 4.85
N PHE A 19 25.91 -10.95 3.72
CA PHE A 19 25.28 -10.96 2.41
C PHE A 19 24.58 -12.29 2.13
N THR A 20 25.22 -13.42 2.47
CA THR A 20 24.62 -14.76 2.37
C THR A 20 23.38 -14.88 3.26
N LEU A 21 23.48 -14.40 4.50
CA LEU A 21 22.35 -14.35 5.43
C LEU A 21 21.19 -13.53 4.85
N LEU A 22 21.47 -12.38 4.23
CA LEU A 22 20.43 -11.48 3.73
C LEU A 22 19.78 -11.97 2.41
N ILE A 23 20.52 -12.70 1.57
CA ILE A 23 20.02 -13.36 0.36
C ILE A 23 19.06 -14.51 0.70
N LEU A 24 19.32 -15.24 1.79
CA LEU A 24 18.45 -16.32 2.24
C LEU A 24 17.00 -15.81 2.35
N PRO A 25 15.96 -16.60 2.00
CA PRO A 25 14.56 -16.23 2.18
C PRO A 25 14.20 -16.23 3.67
N ILE A 26 14.82 -15.34 4.45
CA ILE A 26 14.50 -15.08 5.85
C ILE A 26 13.06 -14.57 5.92
N PRO A 27 12.28 -14.98 6.93
CA PRO A 27 10.94 -14.48 7.15
C PRO A 27 10.85 -12.95 7.14
N LYS A 28 9.79 -12.41 6.52
CA LYS A 28 9.61 -10.96 6.31
C LYS A 28 9.73 -10.15 7.60
N TYR A 29 9.30 -10.70 8.74
CA TYR A 29 9.39 -10.04 10.05
C TYR A 29 10.83 -9.79 10.51
N LEU A 30 11.72 -10.79 10.36
CA LEU A 30 13.13 -10.67 10.73
C LEU A 30 13.87 -9.73 9.80
N LYS A 31 13.64 -9.83 8.48
CA LYS A 31 14.27 -8.92 7.52
C LYS A 31 13.88 -7.47 7.79
N HIS A 32 12.59 -7.21 8.04
CA HIS A 32 12.13 -5.86 8.34
C HIS A 32 12.72 -5.34 9.65
N PHE A 33 12.78 -6.18 10.70
CA PHE A 33 13.41 -5.81 11.97
C PHE A 33 14.91 -5.48 11.81
N ILE A 34 15.66 -6.31 11.07
CA ILE A 34 17.10 -6.09 10.83
C ILE A 34 17.32 -4.79 10.06
N ILE A 35 16.56 -4.56 8.99
CA ILE A 35 16.74 -3.37 8.13
C ILE A 35 16.30 -2.10 8.85
N ASN A 36 15.16 -2.13 9.54
CA ASN A 36 14.71 -1.01 10.35
C ASN A 36 15.71 -0.71 11.48
N SER A 37 16.27 -1.74 12.12
CA SER A 37 17.32 -1.56 13.14
C SER A 37 18.60 -0.97 12.54
N LEU A 38 19.04 -1.45 11.36
CA LEU A 38 20.26 -0.99 10.69
C LEU A 38 20.14 0.44 10.15
N CYS A 39 18.94 0.84 9.70
CA CYS A 39 18.71 2.14 9.08
C CYS A 39 18.13 3.22 10.02
N ASN A 40 17.36 2.86 11.06
CA ASN A 40 16.56 3.81 11.83
C ASN A 40 17.02 3.97 13.29
N SER A 41 17.84 3.05 13.82
CA SER A 41 18.30 3.16 15.20
C SER A 41 19.49 4.13 15.32
N LYS A 42 19.36 5.12 16.23
CA LYS A 42 20.45 6.05 16.59
C LYS A 42 21.70 5.33 17.09
N SER A 43 21.56 4.12 17.63
CA SER A 43 22.67 3.31 18.14
C SER A 43 23.59 2.77 17.05
N PHE A 44 23.11 2.57 15.82
CA PHE A 44 23.92 2.04 14.72
C PHE A 44 24.63 3.13 13.90
N THR A 45 24.24 4.40 14.05
CA THR A 45 24.91 5.53 13.39
C THR A 45 26.42 5.59 13.63
N PRO A 46 26.96 5.49 14.87
CA PRO A 46 28.41 5.50 15.09
C PRO A 46 29.12 4.28 14.46
N LEU A 47 28.47 3.11 14.47
CA LEU A 47 29.02 1.89 13.86
C LEU A 47 29.13 2.02 12.34
N LEU A 48 28.15 2.65 11.69
CA LEU A 48 28.18 2.92 10.26
C LEU A 48 29.30 3.89 9.90
N HIS A 49 29.54 4.94 10.69
CA HIS A 49 30.65 5.86 10.47
C HIS A 49 31.99 5.14 10.59
N LEU A 50 32.17 4.29 11.59
CA LEU A 50 33.36 3.45 11.73
C LEU A 50 33.56 2.56 10.50
N LEU A 51 32.48 1.92 10.01
CA LEU A 51 32.52 1.09 8.82
C LEU A 51 32.92 1.90 7.57
N TYR A 52 32.40 3.12 7.40
CA TYR A 52 32.81 4.02 6.31
C TYR A 52 34.29 4.40 6.38
N VAL A 53 34.84 4.67 7.57
CA VAL A 53 36.27 4.94 7.74
C VAL A 53 37.11 3.73 7.34
N ILE A 54 36.71 2.51 7.75
CA ILE A 54 37.39 1.27 7.36
C ILE A 54 37.33 1.09 5.84
N PHE A 55 36.19 1.33 5.19
CA PHE A 55 36.07 1.23 3.74
C PHE A 55 36.94 2.25 2.99
N THR A 56 37.04 3.50 3.48
CA THR A 56 37.94 4.51 2.92
C THR A 56 39.41 4.08 3.07
N MET A 57 39.79 3.49 4.22
CA MET A 57 41.12 2.92 4.40
C MET A 57 41.40 1.80 3.40
N ILE A 58 40.44 0.89 3.18
CA ILE A 58 40.57 -0.20 2.19
C ILE A 58 40.65 0.36 0.77
N LEU A 59 39.94 1.44 0.46
CA LEU A 59 40.02 2.13 -0.83
C LEU A 59 41.42 2.70 -1.08
N ILE A 60 42.02 3.35 -0.07
CA ILE A 60 43.40 3.84 -0.16
C ILE A 60 44.37 2.66 -0.36
N MET A 61 44.19 1.56 0.37
CA MET A 61 45.01 0.35 0.20
C MET A 61 44.85 -0.28 -1.19
N PHE A 62 43.65 -0.24 -1.76
CA PHE A 62 43.38 -0.72 -3.11
C PHE A 62 44.10 0.15 -4.15
N ILE A 63 44.06 1.47 -3.98
CA ILE A 63 44.79 2.41 -4.85
C ILE A 63 46.32 2.22 -4.70
N ASP A 64 46.84 2.07 -3.47
CA ASP A 64 48.27 1.75 -3.25
C ASP A 64 48.67 0.46 -3.97
N ALA A 65 47.83 -0.58 -3.90
CA ALA A 65 48.07 -1.84 -4.59
C ALA A 65 48.05 -1.69 -6.12
N LEU A 66 47.15 -0.87 -6.68
CA LEU A 66 47.13 -0.56 -8.11
C LEU A 66 48.41 0.17 -8.55
N LEU A 67 48.82 1.19 -7.80
CA LEU A 67 50.02 1.96 -8.11
C LEU A 67 51.31 1.13 -7.95
N LYS A 68 51.34 0.22 -6.97
CA LYS A 68 52.46 -0.70 -6.76
C LYS A 68 52.54 -1.74 -7.88
N LEU A 69 51.41 -2.23 -8.38
CA LEU A 69 51.39 -3.19 -9.49
C LEU A 69 51.90 -2.58 -10.81
N THR A 70 51.64 -1.30 -11.06
CA THR A 70 52.11 -0.64 -12.30
C THR A 70 53.58 -0.19 -12.23
N ARG A 71 54.12 0.02 -11.02
CA ARG A 71 55.46 0.60 -10.81
C ARG A 71 56.56 -0.45 -10.63
N PHE A 72 56.27 -1.58 -9.99
CA PHE A 72 57.28 -2.59 -9.65
C PHE A 72 57.22 -3.79 -10.61
N HIS A 73 58.38 -4.25 -11.08
CA HIS A 73 58.51 -5.38 -12.03
C HIS A 73 59.13 -6.63 -11.41
N SER A 74 59.41 -6.62 -10.10
CA SER A 74 59.96 -7.78 -9.39
C SER A 74 58.87 -8.83 -9.19
N TYR A 75 59.09 -10.05 -9.71
CA TYR A 75 58.10 -11.14 -9.69
C TYR A 75 57.49 -11.42 -8.30
N ASP A 76 58.30 -11.48 -7.24
CA ASP A 76 57.82 -11.78 -5.88
C ASP A 76 56.91 -10.67 -5.32
N LEU A 77 57.27 -9.41 -5.59
CA LEU A 77 56.52 -8.24 -5.13
C LEU A 77 55.20 -8.09 -5.88
N VAL A 78 55.22 -8.39 -7.18
CA VAL A 78 54.04 -8.40 -8.06
C VAL A 78 53.04 -9.44 -7.55
N TYR A 79 53.46 -10.70 -7.33
CA TYR A 79 52.57 -11.75 -6.83
C TYR A 79 51.88 -11.39 -5.49
N HIS A 80 52.64 -10.83 -4.54
CA HIS A 80 52.07 -10.40 -3.26
C HIS A 80 51.14 -9.20 -3.39
N THR A 81 51.44 -8.28 -4.31
CA THR A 81 50.62 -7.08 -4.57
C THR A 81 49.34 -7.44 -5.30
N GLU A 82 49.40 -8.30 -6.32
CA GLU A 82 48.23 -8.82 -7.04
C GLU A 82 47.22 -9.48 -6.09
N ARG A 83 47.69 -10.35 -5.21
CA ARG A 83 46.82 -10.99 -4.21
C ARG A 83 46.16 -9.97 -3.27
N ASN A 84 46.91 -8.99 -2.82
CA ASN A 84 46.37 -7.94 -1.95
C ASN A 84 45.40 -7.02 -2.70
N LEU A 85 45.65 -6.77 -3.99
CA LEU A 85 44.78 -6.02 -4.89
C LEU A 85 43.44 -6.73 -5.06
N TYR A 86 43.45 -8.02 -5.39
CA TYR A 86 42.21 -8.80 -5.51
C TYR A 86 41.43 -8.87 -4.21
N LEU A 87 42.12 -9.05 -3.08
CA LEU A 87 41.48 -9.10 -1.76
C LEU A 87 40.81 -7.76 -1.40
N THR A 88 41.52 -6.64 -1.55
CA THR A 88 40.99 -5.30 -1.26
C THR A 88 39.91 -4.89 -2.26
N GLY A 89 40.10 -5.17 -3.54
CA GLY A 89 39.14 -4.89 -4.61
C GLY A 89 37.83 -5.67 -4.43
N PHE A 90 37.90 -6.96 -4.14
CA PHE A 90 36.70 -7.77 -3.88
C PHE A 90 35.95 -7.30 -2.63
N THR A 91 36.67 -6.90 -1.57
CA THR A 91 36.07 -6.35 -0.35
C THR A 91 35.31 -5.04 -0.62
N LEU A 92 35.87 -4.15 -1.46
CA LEU A 92 35.19 -2.92 -1.86
C LEU A 92 33.96 -3.20 -2.73
N TYR A 93 34.11 -4.07 -3.72
CA TYR A 93 33.03 -4.45 -4.62
C TYR A 93 31.84 -5.06 -3.86
N LEU A 94 32.11 -6.02 -2.97
CA LEU A 94 31.09 -6.65 -2.15
C LEU A 94 30.41 -5.65 -1.20
N GLY A 95 31.18 -4.73 -0.61
CA GLY A 95 30.63 -3.64 0.19
C GLY A 95 29.68 -2.72 -0.58
N MET A 96 30.02 -2.39 -1.83
CA MET A 96 29.18 -1.56 -2.70
C MET A 96 27.88 -2.28 -3.05
N ILE A 97 27.94 -3.56 -3.47
CA ILE A 97 26.75 -4.37 -3.76
C ILE A 97 25.89 -4.49 -2.51
N PHE A 98 26.48 -4.75 -1.35
CA PHE A 98 25.75 -4.85 -0.09
C PHE A 98 24.95 -3.59 0.20
N LYS A 99 25.56 -2.40 0.03
CA LYS A 99 24.87 -1.11 0.20
C LYS A 99 23.71 -0.93 -0.78
N ILE A 100 23.93 -1.23 -2.06
CA ILE A 100 22.88 -1.16 -3.09
C ILE A 100 21.73 -2.10 -2.74
N PHE A 101 22.05 -3.33 -2.33
CA PHE A 101 21.08 -4.36 -2.00
C PHE A 101 20.23 -3.99 -0.77
N VAL A 102 20.84 -3.49 0.31
CA VAL A 102 20.11 -3.03 1.50
C VAL A 102 19.18 -1.86 1.16
N ASN A 103 19.63 -0.91 0.33
CA ASN A 103 18.79 0.21 -0.11
C ASN A 103 17.62 -0.27 -0.98
N MET A 104 17.86 -1.14 -1.95
CA MET A 104 16.82 -1.72 -2.81
C MET A 104 15.76 -2.43 -1.95
N LEU A 105 16.22 -3.21 -0.97
CA LEU A 105 15.34 -3.95 -0.09
C LEU A 105 14.50 -3.03 0.81
N ASN A 106 15.08 -1.93 1.30
CA ASN A 106 14.35 -0.89 2.04
C ASN A 106 13.28 -0.20 1.18
N THR A 107 13.59 0.12 -0.08
CA THR A 107 12.62 0.68 -1.03
C THR A 107 11.47 -0.30 -1.26
N LEU A 108 11.77 -1.57 -1.50
CA LEU A 108 10.77 -2.61 -1.70
C LEU A 108 9.82 -2.73 -0.50
N TYR A 109 10.34 -2.68 0.73
CA TYR A 109 9.49 -2.72 1.93
C TYR A 109 8.56 -1.52 2.05
N LYS A 110 9.03 -0.31 1.72
CA LYS A 110 8.18 0.90 1.72
C LYS A 110 7.09 0.81 0.67
N GLU A 111 7.39 0.24 -0.49
CA GLU A 111 6.41 -0.01 -1.54
C GLU A 111 5.39 -1.09 -1.14
N GLU A 112 5.80 -2.18 -0.49
CA GLU A 112 4.86 -3.19 0.03
C GLU A 112 3.87 -2.56 1.05
N GLU A 113 4.35 -1.67 1.91
CA GLU A 113 3.51 -0.97 2.90
C GLU A 113 2.52 -0.01 2.23
N SER A 114 2.96 0.80 1.27
CA SER A 114 2.08 1.74 0.56
C SER A 114 0.99 1.01 -0.22
N VAL A 115 1.32 -0.10 -0.89
CA VAL A 115 0.34 -0.96 -1.58
C VAL A 115 -0.69 -1.52 -0.61
N LYS A 116 -0.27 -1.93 0.61
CA LYS A 116 -1.20 -2.42 1.64
C LYS A 116 -2.18 -1.34 2.10
N ILE A 117 -1.70 -0.11 2.30
CA ILE A 117 -2.53 1.03 2.68
C ILE A 117 -3.52 1.37 1.54
N LEU A 118 -3.04 1.45 0.30
CA LEU A 118 -3.87 1.70 -0.88
C LEU A 118 -4.96 0.62 -1.02
N LYS A 119 -4.62 -0.67 -0.86
CA LYS A 119 -5.61 -1.75 -0.90
C LYS A 119 -6.68 -1.60 0.18
N LYS A 120 -6.29 -1.18 1.40
CA LYS A 120 -7.24 -0.92 2.49
C LYS A 120 -8.16 0.27 2.18
N GLN A 121 -7.63 1.33 1.57
CA GLN A 121 -8.41 2.49 1.14
C GLN A 121 -9.40 2.14 0.03
N ILE A 122 -8.97 1.36 -0.97
CA ILE A 122 -9.84 0.87 -2.05
C ILE A 122 -10.99 0.04 -1.48
N SER A 123 -10.70 -0.88 -0.55
CA SER A 123 -11.74 -1.71 0.09
C SER A 123 -12.78 -0.86 0.82
N ASN A 124 -12.37 0.17 1.56
CA ASN A 124 -13.28 1.07 2.24
C ASN A 124 -14.12 1.89 1.24
N ASN A 125 -13.50 2.37 0.17
CA ASN A 125 -14.19 3.13 -0.87
C ASN A 125 -15.19 2.27 -1.65
N GLN A 126 -14.90 1.00 -1.91
CA GLN A 126 -15.84 0.06 -2.52
C GLN A 126 -17.08 -0.11 -1.63
N THR A 127 -16.91 -0.36 -0.34
CA THR A 127 -18.06 -0.46 0.58
C THR A 127 -18.89 0.82 0.65
N PHE A 128 -18.25 1.99 0.50
CA PHE A 128 -18.93 3.27 0.44
C PHE A 128 -19.73 3.44 -0.86
N VAL A 129 -19.14 3.09 -2.02
CA VAL A 129 -19.82 3.13 -3.32
C VAL A 129 -21.00 2.16 -3.36
N ASP A 130 -20.84 0.93 -2.87
CA ASP A 130 -21.92 -0.07 -2.78
C ASP A 130 -23.05 0.44 -1.87
N SER A 131 -22.71 1.13 -0.78
CA SER A 131 -23.73 1.73 0.10
C SER A 131 -24.48 2.91 -0.54
N MET A 132 -23.86 3.63 -1.49
CA MET A 132 -24.53 4.69 -2.26
C MET A 132 -25.46 4.10 -3.33
N ILE A 133 -25.01 3.08 -4.06
CA ILE A 133 -25.82 2.41 -5.10
C ILE A 133 -27.11 1.85 -4.49
N ASN A 134 -27.02 1.20 -3.32
CA ASN A 134 -28.20 0.67 -2.62
C ASN A 134 -29.17 1.78 -2.15
N LYS A 135 -28.64 2.95 -1.75
CA LYS A 135 -29.49 4.09 -1.37
C LYS A 135 -30.22 4.67 -2.59
N ASP A 136 -29.57 4.76 -3.74
CA ASP A 136 -30.21 5.24 -4.98
C ASP A 136 -31.33 4.31 -5.47
N GLU A 137 -31.16 3.00 -5.31
CA GLU A 137 -32.21 2.03 -5.63
C GLU A 137 -33.44 2.19 -4.73
N VAL A 138 -33.23 2.36 -3.43
CA VAL A 138 -34.30 2.62 -2.46
C VAL A 138 -35.00 3.96 -2.75
N ILE A 139 -34.26 5.02 -3.09
CA ILE A 139 -34.81 6.32 -3.47
C ILE A 139 -35.69 6.20 -4.73
N ARG A 140 -35.26 5.39 -5.71
CA ARG A 140 -36.02 5.16 -6.95
C ARG A 140 -37.34 4.43 -6.68
N ASP A 141 -37.35 3.44 -5.81
CA ASP A 141 -38.56 2.68 -5.46
C ASP A 141 -39.53 3.49 -4.58
N LEU A 142 -39.00 4.28 -3.64
CA LEU A 142 -39.78 5.27 -2.91
C LEU A 142 -40.45 6.27 -3.86
N LYS A 143 -39.74 6.75 -4.88
CA LYS A 143 -40.28 7.68 -5.88
C LYS A 143 -41.42 7.05 -6.69
N LYS A 144 -41.29 5.79 -7.11
CA LYS A 144 -42.39 5.07 -7.79
C LYS A 144 -43.62 4.90 -6.90
N THR A 145 -43.41 4.60 -5.63
CA THR A 145 -44.49 4.41 -4.65
C THR A 145 -45.25 5.71 -4.40
N ILE A 146 -44.54 6.84 -4.30
CA ILE A 146 -45.15 8.17 -4.17
C ILE A 146 -46.04 8.48 -5.39
N VAL A 147 -45.53 8.25 -6.61
CA VAL A 147 -46.32 8.48 -7.84
C VAL A 147 -47.56 7.58 -7.89
N SER A 148 -47.44 6.31 -7.50
CA SER A 148 -48.57 5.39 -7.42
C SER A 148 -49.62 5.87 -6.41
N ASN A 149 -49.19 6.32 -5.23
CA ASN A 149 -50.09 6.86 -4.20
C ASN A 149 -50.78 8.15 -4.66
N GLU A 150 -50.08 9.05 -5.37
CA GLU A 150 -50.69 10.25 -5.94
C GLU A 150 -51.79 9.92 -6.95
N ILE A 151 -51.57 8.93 -7.82
CA ILE A 151 -52.60 8.44 -8.76
C ILE A 151 -53.80 7.89 -7.98
N MET A 152 -53.55 7.11 -6.93
CA MET A 152 -54.61 6.51 -6.11
C MET A 152 -55.43 7.57 -5.35
N ILE A 153 -54.77 8.62 -4.84
CA ILE A 153 -55.45 9.78 -4.24
C ILE A 153 -56.33 10.49 -5.28
N LYS A 154 -55.83 10.64 -6.52
CA LYS A 154 -56.60 11.25 -7.61
C LYS A 154 -57.83 10.42 -7.98
N GLN A 155 -57.69 9.09 -8.01
CA GLN A 155 -58.81 8.16 -8.22
C GLN A 155 -59.82 8.20 -7.07
N LEU A 156 -59.36 8.21 -5.82
CA LEU A 156 -60.23 8.35 -4.64
C LEU A 156 -61.04 9.65 -4.68
N LYS A 157 -60.41 10.78 -5.04
CA LYS A 157 -61.11 12.07 -5.21
C LYS A 157 -62.17 12.00 -6.32
N ASN A 158 -61.86 11.36 -7.44
CA ASN A 158 -62.83 11.19 -8.53
C ASN A 158 -64.02 10.34 -8.08
N ASN A 159 -63.77 9.18 -7.47
CA ASN A 159 -64.81 8.29 -6.96
C ASN A 159 -65.66 8.97 -5.88
N GLN A 160 -65.06 9.72 -4.97
CA GLN A 160 -65.79 10.47 -3.95
C GLN A 160 -66.73 11.52 -4.58
N GLY A 161 -66.28 12.21 -5.63
CA GLY A 161 -67.13 13.10 -6.43
C GLY A 161 -68.33 12.37 -7.05
N GLU A 162 -68.11 11.19 -7.63
CA GLU A 162 -69.19 10.37 -8.21
C GLU A 162 -70.17 9.86 -7.15
N TYR A 163 -69.69 9.40 -5.99
CA TYR A 163 -70.55 9.01 -4.86
C TYR A 163 -71.40 10.18 -4.35
N ASN A 164 -70.82 11.38 -4.23
CA ASN A 164 -71.56 12.57 -3.81
C ASN A 164 -72.65 12.93 -4.84
N ALA A 165 -72.33 12.92 -6.14
CA ALA A 165 -73.30 13.18 -7.19
C ALA A 165 -74.43 12.13 -7.23
N LEU A 166 -74.11 10.85 -7.00
CA LEU A 166 -75.10 9.79 -6.91
C LEU A 166 -76.01 9.96 -5.68
N SER A 167 -75.43 10.37 -4.54
CA SER A 167 -76.15 10.67 -3.31
C SER A 167 -77.12 11.84 -3.49
N GLU A 168 -76.70 12.92 -4.15
CA GLU A 168 -77.58 14.04 -4.51
C GLU A 168 -78.75 13.58 -5.38
N LYS A 169 -78.48 12.81 -6.45
CA LYS A 169 -79.53 12.25 -7.32
C LYS A 169 -80.50 11.34 -6.54
N TYR A 170 -80.01 10.52 -5.63
CA TYR A 170 -80.84 9.67 -4.79
C TYR A 170 -81.74 10.50 -3.85
N ASN A 171 -81.18 11.53 -3.22
CA ASN A 171 -81.92 12.45 -2.36
C ASN A 171 -82.99 13.25 -3.15
N GLU A 172 -82.69 13.67 -4.37
CA GLU A 172 -83.66 14.31 -5.27
C GLU A 172 -84.83 13.38 -5.62
N LEU A 173 -84.54 12.11 -5.95
CA LEU A 173 -85.57 11.11 -6.24
C LEU A 173 -86.45 10.83 -5.01
N LEU A 174 -85.86 10.70 -3.82
CA LEU A 174 -86.61 10.58 -2.57
C LEU A 174 -87.54 11.77 -2.33
N MET A 175 -87.07 13.00 -2.60
CA MET A 175 -87.88 14.20 -2.49
C MET A 175 -89.04 14.23 -3.49
N LYS A 176 -88.84 13.73 -4.73
CA LYS A 176 -89.90 13.57 -5.73
C LYS A 176 -90.96 12.55 -5.27
N ILE A 177 -90.53 11.37 -4.83
CA ILE A 177 -91.44 10.32 -4.30
C ILE A 177 -92.26 10.83 -3.11
N LYS A 178 -91.62 11.57 -2.19
CA LYS A 178 -92.32 12.16 -1.04
C LYS A 178 -93.35 13.23 -1.44
N ARG A 179 -93.09 13.98 -2.51
CA ARG A 179 -94.05 14.95 -3.08
C ARG A 179 -95.21 14.25 -3.80
N GLU A 180 -94.97 13.14 -4.48
CA GLU A 180 -96.01 12.32 -5.12
C GLU A 180 -96.92 11.65 -4.09
N ASN A 181 -96.37 11.06 -3.02
CA ASN A 181 -97.15 10.49 -1.92
C ASN A 181 -97.98 11.52 -1.15
N LYS A 182 -97.56 12.80 -1.13
CA LYS A 182 -98.34 13.92 -0.54
C LYS A 182 -99.52 14.37 -1.41
N LYS A 183 -99.56 14.00 -2.69
CA LYS A 183 -100.67 14.29 -3.62
C LYS A 183 -101.72 13.16 -3.67
N SER A 184 -101.45 12.01 -3.05
CA SER A 184 -102.32 10.82 -3.02
C SER A 184 -103.09 10.66 -1.70
N LYS A 185 -103.12 11.69 -0.86
CA LYS A 185 -103.97 11.82 0.34
C LYS A 185 -104.78 13.11 0.21
#